data_AF-A0A6B8RXG1-F1
#
_entry.id   AF-A0A6B8RXG1-F1
#
_cell.length_a   1.000
_cell.length_b   1.000
_cell.length_c   1.000
_cell.angle_alpha   90.00
_cell.angle_beta   90.00
_cell.angle_gamma   90.00
#
_symmetry.space_group_name_H-M   'P 1'
#
loop_
_entity.id
_entity.type
_entity.pdbx_description
1 polymer ?
#
loop_
_entity_poly.entity_id
_entity_poly.type
_entity_poly.pdbx_seq_one_letter_code
_entity_poly.pdbx_strand_id
1 'polypeptide(L)'
;MDKVYEIINSDYVTPPLSLDSIAGRLELSPKYLARLFKQYTLKSILDCVTNARITKAKELLLQSELSIAEISEQVGLTELHQLIIGRIHK
;
A
#
# COMPACT_ATOMS: atom_id res chain seq x y z
N MET A 1 17.03 -0.40 3.04
CA MET A 1 15.59 -0.81 3.02
C MET A 1 14.69 0.36 3.38
N ASP A 2 15.18 1.29 4.19
CA ASP A 2 14.48 2.50 4.64
C ASP A 2 13.88 3.30 3.49
N LYS A 3 14.63 3.56 2.42
CA LYS A 3 14.12 4.24 1.22
C LYS A 3 12.88 3.57 0.60
N VAL A 4 12.80 2.24 0.59
CA VAL A 4 11.63 1.53 0.05
C VAL A 4 10.41 1.77 0.95
N TYR A 5 10.60 1.75 2.26
CA TYR A 5 9.54 2.07 3.22
C TYR A 5 9.12 3.54 3.18
N GLU A 6 10.05 4.47 2.99
CA GLU A 6 9.74 5.89 2.80
C GLU A 6 8.88 6.11 1.55
N ILE A 7 9.24 5.48 0.43
CA ILE A 7 8.44 5.53 -0.80
C ILE A 7 7.04 4.92 -0.57
N ILE A 8 6.96 3.78 0.12
CA ILE A 8 5.67 3.15 0.41
C ILE A 8 4.81 4.06 1.30
N ASN A 9 5.38 4.65 2.36
CA ASN A 9 4.62 5.48 3.29
C ASN A 9 4.24 6.87 2.73
N SER A 10 4.97 7.39 1.74
CA SER A 10 4.65 8.68 1.11
C SER A 10 3.71 8.55 -0.09
N ASP A 11 3.81 7.47 -0.87
CA ASP A 11 3.09 7.31 -2.15
C ASP A 11 2.07 6.15 -2.16
N TYR A 12 1.75 5.51 -1.02
CA TYR A 12 0.77 4.41 -1.01
C TYR A 12 -0.58 4.78 -1.63
N VAL A 13 -0.96 6.06 -1.55
CA VAL A 13 -2.22 6.60 -2.08
C VAL A 13 -2.22 6.72 -3.60
N THR A 14 -1.07 6.84 -4.26
CA THR A 14 -1.00 7.04 -5.71
C THR A 14 -1.04 5.68 -6.43
N PRO A 15 -2.17 5.25 -7.03
CA PRO A 15 -2.15 4.10 -7.92
C PRO A 15 -1.46 4.46 -9.25
N PRO A 16 -0.64 3.55 -9.83
CA PRO A 16 -0.19 2.28 -9.27
C PRO A 16 1.20 2.40 -8.62
N LEU A 17 1.26 2.50 -7.30
CA LEU A 17 2.48 2.17 -6.56
C LEU A 17 2.72 0.65 -6.68
N SER A 18 3.38 0.27 -7.77
CA SER A 18 3.76 -1.10 -8.10
C SER A 18 5.23 -1.34 -7.80
N LEU A 19 5.62 -2.62 -7.80
CA LEU A 19 7.01 -3.04 -7.77
C LEU A 19 7.83 -2.32 -8.86
N ASP A 20 7.30 -2.24 -10.07
CA ASP A 20 7.93 -1.59 -11.22
C ASP A 20 8.14 -0.09 -11.01
N SER A 21 7.13 0.61 -10.46
CA SER A 21 7.23 2.04 -10.15
C SER A 21 8.32 2.30 -9.10
N ILE A 22 8.40 1.48 -8.04
CA ILE A 22 9.40 1.63 -6.99
C ILE A 22 10.80 1.28 -7.53
N ALA A 23 10.89 0.22 -8.35
CA ALA A 23 12.14 -0.19 -8.97
C ALA A 23 12.70 0.90 -9.90
N GLY A 24 11.84 1.53 -10.71
CA GLY A 24 12.21 2.65 -11.56
C GLY A 24 12.74 3.86 -10.79
N ARG A 25 12.10 4.22 -9.66
CA ARG A 25 12.56 5.31 -8.78
C ARG A 25 13.91 5.04 -8.10
N LEU A 26 14.26 3.77 -7.95
CA LEU A 26 15.53 3.34 -7.34
C LEU A 26 16.59 2.95 -8.38
N GLU A 27 16.30 3.08 -9.67
CA GLU A 27 17.16 2.65 -10.78
C GLU A 27 17.55 1.16 -10.66
N LEU A 28 16.64 0.34 -10.13
CA LEU A 28 16.81 -1.10 -9.95
C LEU A 28 15.92 -1.86 -10.92
N SER A 29 16.33 -3.10 -11.23
CA SER A 29 15.40 -4.01 -11.90
C SER A 29 14.31 -4.48 -10.93
N PRO A 30 13.03 -4.56 -11.35
CA PRO A 30 11.92 -5.05 -10.52
C PRO A 30 12.23 -6.42 -9.88
N LYS A 31 12.86 -7.32 -10.64
CA LYS A 31 13.25 -8.65 -10.17
C LYS A 31 14.31 -8.61 -9.06
N TYR A 32 15.30 -7.74 -9.19
CA TYR A 32 16.32 -7.56 -8.15
C TYR A 32 15.71 -6.96 -6.88
N LEU A 33 14.89 -5.91 -7.04
CA LEU A 33 14.20 -5.28 -5.91
C LEU A 33 13.27 -6.27 -5.20
N ALA A 34 12.47 -7.05 -5.92
CA ALA A 34 11.58 -8.04 -5.31
C ALA A 34 12.34 -9.10 -4.52
N ARG A 35 13.44 -9.62 -5.09
CA ARG A 35 14.27 -10.63 -4.41
C ARG A 35 14.92 -10.05 -3.16
N LEU A 36 15.52 -8.88 -3.28
CA LEU A 36 16.18 -8.19 -2.18
C LEU A 36 15.16 -7.85 -1.09
N PHE A 37 14.03 -7.24 -1.44
CA PHE A 37 12.99 -6.87 -0.49
C PHE A 37 12.43 -8.09 0.26
N LYS A 38 12.11 -9.17 -0.44
CA LYS A 38 11.61 -10.40 0.18
C LYS A 38 12.66 -11.06 1.09
N GLN A 39 13.93 -11.03 0.71
CA GLN A 39 15.01 -11.59 1.55
C GLN A 39 15.17 -10.81 2.86
N TYR A 40 15.02 -9.50 2.84
CA TYR A 40 15.20 -8.64 4.02
C TYR A 40 13.95 -8.53 4.89
N THR A 41 12.75 -8.57 4.29
CA THR A 41 11.49 -8.27 4.99
C THR A 41 10.60 -9.49 5.18
N LEU A 42 10.93 -10.62 4.53
CA LEU A 42 10.11 -11.83 4.41
C LEU A 42 8.72 -11.59 3.79
N LYS A 43 8.46 -10.39 3.25
CA LYS A 43 7.19 -9.95 2.68
C LYS A 43 7.40 -9.50 1.24
N SER A 44 6.34 -9.51 0.44
CA SER A 44 6.39 -8.87 -0.88
C SER A 44 6.17 -7.37 -0.76
N ILE A 45 6.65 -6.60 -1.74
CA ILE A 45 6.37 -5.16 -1.83
C ILE A 45 4.87 -4.91 -1.91
N LEU A 46 4.13 -5.75 -2.64
CA LEU A 46 2.68 -5.67 -2.73
C LEU A 46 2.02 -5.82 -1.35
N ASP A 47 2.46 -6.80 -0.55
CA ASP A 47 1.92 -6.97 0.82
C ASP A 47 2.18 -5.74 1.69
N CYS A 48 3.35 -5.11 1.56
CA CYS A 48 3.68 -3.90 2.31
C CYS A 48 2.82 -2.71 1.87
N VAL A 49 2.64 -2.50 0.57
CA VAL A 49 1.76 -1.44 0.03
C VAL A 49 0.32 -1.66 0.48
N THR A 50 -0.20 -2.89 0.36
CA THR A 50 -1.54 -3.25 0.80
C THR A 50 -1.73 -3.02 2.30
N ASN A 51 -0.75 -3.42 3.12
CA ASN A 51 -0.81 -3.18 4.57
C ASN A 51 -0.79 -1.69 4.91
N ALA A 52 0.03 -0.87 4.24
CA ALA A 52 0.05 0.58 4.45
C ALA A 52 -1.32 1.21 4.14
N ARG A 53 -1.94 0.81 3.02
CA ARG A 53 -3.29 1.27 2.63
C ARG A 53 -4.36 0.85 3.64
N ILE A 54 -4.32 -0.41 4.10
CA ILE A 54 -5.28 -0.92 5.10
C ILE A 54 -5.11 -0.20 6.44
N THR A 55 -3.87 0.01 6.89
CA THR A 55 -3.60 0.77 8.13
C THR A 55 -4.17 2.17 8.02
N LYS A 56 -3.94 2.86 6.89
CA LYS A 56 -4.50 4.20 6.70
C LYS A 56 -6.03 4.20 6.65
N ALA A 57 -6.63 3.22 5.97
CA ALA A 57 -8.08 3.09 5.91
C ALA A 57 -8.68 2.90 7.31
N LYS A 58 -8.04 2.08 8.16
CA LYS A 58 -8.46 1.89 9.56
C LYS A 58 -8.36 3.18 10.38
N GLU A 59 -7.29 3.96 10.19
CA GLU A 59 -7.17 5.29 10.83
C GLU A 59 -8.30 6.21 10.40
N LEU A 60 -8.58 6.32 9.11
CA LEU A 60 -9.65 7.15 8.58
C LEU A 60 -11.03 6.71 9.06
N LEU A 61 -11.30 5.40 9.13
CA LEU A 61 -12.55 4.87 9.69
C LEU A 61 -12.77 5.24 11.16
N LEU A 62 -11.69 5.34 11.94
CA LEU A 62 -11.77 5.67 13.37
C LEU A 62 -11.78 7.17 13.63
N GLN A 63 -11.22 7.97 12.72
CA GLN A 63 -10.95 9.39 12.93
C GLN A 63 -11.81 10.32 12.06
N SER A 64 -12.62 9.78 11.15
CA SER A 64 -13.45 10.58 10.24
C SER A 64 -14.85 9.99 10.07
N GLU A 65 -15.79 10.84 9.63
CA GLU A 65 -17.14 10.43 9.24
C GLU A 65 -17.24 10.15 7.73
N LEU A 66 -16.10 9.94 7.07
CA LEU A 66 -16.04 9.66 5.64
C LEU A 66 -16.70 8.32 5.35
N SER A 67 -17.42 8.25 4.22
CA SER A 67 -17.97 7.00 3.73
C SER A 67 -16.85 6.04 3.31
N ILE A 68 -17.17 4.74 3.31
CA ILE A 68 -16.25 3.70 2.84
C ILE A 68 -15.78 3.97 1.39
N ALA A 69 -16.62 4.60 0.57
CA ALA A 69 -16.27 4.99 -0.80
C ALA A 69 -15.18 6.07 -0.80
N GLU A 70 -15.35 7.14 -0.01
CA GLU A 70 -14.39 8.23 0.13
C GLU A 70 -13.06 7.78 0.72
N ILE A 71 -13.10 6.94 1.77
CA ILE A 71 -11.90 6.39 2.40
C ILE A 71 -11.09 5.58 1.40
N SER A 72 -11.74 4.73 0.61
CA SER A 72 -11.05 3.88 -0.35
C SER A 72 -10.45 4.64 -1.53
N GLU A 73 -11.08 5.75 -1.94
CA GLU A 73 -10.48 6.68 -2.89
C GLU A 73 -9.21 7.31 -2.29
N GLN A 74 -9.28 7.77 -1.02
CA GLN A 74 -8.15 8.38 -0.32
C GLN A 74 -6.99 7.41 -0.03
N VAL A 75 -7.22 6.10 -0.01
CA VAL A 75 -6.15 5.10 0.20
C VAL A 75 -5.77 4.34 -1.07
N GLY A 76 -6.32 4.72 -2.23
CA GLY A 76 -6.00 4.10 -3.53
C GLY A 76 -6.38 2.62 -3.62
N LEU A 77 -7.47 2.22 -2.94
CA LEU A 77 -8.03 0.86 -2.96
C LEU A 77 -9.20 0.77 -3.95
N THR A 78 -8.92 0.33 -5.18
CA THR A 78 -9.97 0.06 -6.18
C THR A 78 -10.59 -1.33 -5.98
N GLU A 79 -11.93 -1.37 -6.00
CA GLU A 79 -12.89 -2.50 -6.10
C GLU A 79 -12.67 -3.75 -5.22
N LEU A 80 -11.50 -4.41 -5.25
CA LEU A 80 -11.30 -5.71 -4.57
C LEU A 80 -11.04 -5.57 -3.05
N HIS A 81 -10.45 -4.46 -2.61
CA HIS A 81 -10.08 -4.24 -1.20
C HIS A 81 -11.15 -3.48 -0.40
N GLN A 82 -12.12 -2.85 -1.06
CA GLN A 82 -13.33 -2.29 -0.45
C GLN A 82 -14.05 -3.33 0.42
N LEU A 83 -14.07 -4.58 -0.04
CA LEU A 83 -14.66 -5.73 0.67
C LEU A 83 -13.99 -6.04 2.01
N ILE A 84 -12.70 -5.73 2.19
CA ILE A 84 -12.00 -5.99 3.45
C ILE A 84 -12.36 -4.92 4.48
N ILE A 85 -12.47 -3.66 4.06
CA ILE A 85 -12.86 -2.54 4.91
C ILE A 85 -14.30 -2.74 5.43
N GLY A 86 -15.23 -3.10 4.55
CA GLY A 86 -16.63 -3.37 4.93
C GLY A 86 -16.84 -4.57 5.86
N ARG A 87 -15.88 -5.50 5.95
CA ARG A 87 -15.96 -6.69 6.83
C ARG A 87 -15.35 -6.50 8.21
N ILE A 88 -14.47 -5.50 8.41
CA ILE A 88 -13.82 -5.25 9.71
C ILE A 88 -14.72 -4.44 10.65
N HIS A 89 -15.76 -3.77 10.13
CA HIS A 89 -16.66 -2.91 10.89
C HIS A 89 -18.08 -3.49 11.08
N LYS A 90 -18.25 -4.81 10.90
CA LYS A 90 -19.54 -5.49 11.14
C LYS A 90 -19.41 -6.56 12.21
#